data_AF-A0A7S1VRG6-F1
#
_entry.id   AF-A0A7S1VRG6-F1
#
_cell.length_a   1.000
_cell.length_b   1.000
_cell.length_c   1.000
_cell.angle_alpha   90.00
_cell.angle_beta   90.00
_cell.angle_gamma   90.00
#
_symmetry.space_group_name_H-M   'P 1'
#
loop_
_entity.id
_entity.type
_entity.pdbx_description
1 polymer ?
#
loop_
_entity_poly.entity_id
_entity_poly.type
_entity_poly.pdbx_seq_one_letter_code
_entity_poly.pdbx_strand_id
1 'polypeptide(L)'
;IDSTKLNNGEVIIDSGTTDTYLTTRLRTPFEEAWLAVVGKPYSNSPMSLTEEEVGALPTVLFQVAGWEGGTVDPNAPNLVGDLDETAPNDILVAMPPTHYMEYSKKEDAYTSRLYFNEGSGGVLGANFMMGHDILFDVENGRVGFSESSCEYSVISDNEETGEESDEEAEEDVDDEEEAEEGE
;
A
#
# COMPACT_ATOMS: atom_id res chain seq x y z
N ILE A 1 24.21 -1.91 2.18
CA ILE A 1 24.26 -2.02 0.70
C ILE A 1 24.46 -0.61 0.14
N ASP A 2 25.11 -0.43 -1.00
CA ASP A 2 25.39 0.89 -1.59
C ASP A 2 24.13 1.48 -2.27
N SER A 3 23.64 2.62 -1.78
CA SER A 3 22.41 3.27 -2.27
C SER A 3 22.48 3.68 -3.74
N THR A 4 23.66 4.02 -4.27
CA THR A 4 23.85 4.37 -5.68
C THR A 4 23.63 3.19 -6.62
N LYS A 5 23.81 1.97 -6.10
CA LYS A 5 23.54 0.72 -6.83
C LYS A 5 22.10 0.27 -6.66
N LEU A 6 21.48 0.55 -5.51
CA LEU A 6 20.08 0.25 -5.23
C LEU A 6 19.16 1.11 -6.09
N ASN A 7 19.43 2.42 -6.11
CA ASN A 7 18.67 3.41 -6.86
C ASN A 7 19.21 3.58 -8.29
N ASN A 8 19.82 2.53 -8.84
CA ASN A 8 20.26 2.54 -10.23
C ASN A 8 19.03 2.34 -11.13
N GLY A 9 18.60 3.40 -11.80
CA GLY A 9 17.31 3.48 -12.50
C GLY A 9 16.35 4.38 -11.72
N GLU A 10 15.12 4.52 -12.22
CA GLU A 10 14.07 5.29 -11.54
C GLU A 10 13.30 4.38 -10.58
N VAL A 11 13.09 4.85 -9.35
CA VAL A 11 12.14 4.25 -8.41
C VAL A 11 10.92 5.16 -8.38
N ILE A 12 9.77 4.61 -8.73
CA ILE A 12 8.51 5.38 -8.82
C ILE A 12 7.52 4.93 -7.76
N ILE A 13 6.61 5.83 -7.39
CA ILE A 13 5.41 5.51 -6.63
C ILE A 13 4.26 5.50 -7.63
N ASP A 14 3.56 4.38 -7.75
CA ASP A 14 2.57 4.17 -8.78
C ASP A 14 1.32 3.48 -8.22
N SER A 15 0.26 4.26 -8.00
CA SER A 15 -1.04 3.74 -7.58
C SER A 15 -1.74 2.88 -8.65
N GLY A 16 -1.30 2.96 -9.91
CA GLY A 16 -1.80 2.13 -11.00
C GLY A 16 -1.24 0.71 -11.00
N THR A 17 -0.22 0.46 -10.18
CA THR A 17 0.38 -0.87 -9.98
C THR A 17 0.02 -1.39 -8.60
N THR A 18 -0.54 -2.60 -8.50
CA THR A 18 -0.93 -3.19 -7.21
C THR A 18 0.27 -3.50 -6.30
N ASP A 19 1.27 -4.16 -6.88
CA ASP A 19 2.37 -4.79 -6.12
C ASP A 19 3.63 -3.92 -6.10
N THR A 20 4.55 -4.24 -5.18
CA THR A 20 5.84 -3.57 -5.09
C THR A 20 6.91 -4.42 -5.75
N TYR A 21 7.65 -3.82 -6.67
CA TYR A 21 8.70 -4.45 -7.47
C TYR A 21 10.03 -3.72 -7.21
N LEU A 22 11.01 -4.45 -6.67
CA LEU A 22 12.30 -3.91 -6.32
C LEU A 22 13.40 -4.57 -7.14
N THR A 23 14.55 -3.89 -7.21
CA THR A 23 15.71 -4.41 -7.91
C THR A 23 16.15 -5.77 -7.37
N THR A 24 16.53 -6.67 -8.29
CA THR A 24 17.17 -7.96 -8.01
C THR A 24 18.39 -7.86 -7.09
N ARG A 25 19.03 -6.69 -7.02
CA ARG A 25 20.17 -6.43 -6.11
C ARG A 25 19.80 -6.52 -4.63
N LEU A 26 18.53 -6.31 -4.28
CA LEU A 26 18.02 -6.43 -2.91
C LEU A 26 17.66 -7.87 -2.55
N ARG A 27 17.52 -8.77 -3.53
CA ARG A 27 17.02 -10.12 -3.32
C ARG A 27 17.81 -10.89 -2.28
N THR A 28 19.11 -11.11 -2.52
CA THR A 28 19.97 -11.88 -1.61
C THR A 28 20.02 -11.29 -0.20
N PRO A 29 20.34 -9.99 0.00
CA PRO A 29 20.41 -9.46 1.36
C PRO A 29 19.05 -9.44 2.07
N PHE A 30 17.94 -9.26 1.34
CA PHE A 30 16.60 -9.36 1.92
C PHE A 30 16.28 -10.81 2.33
N GLU A 31 16.53 -11.79 1.46
CA GLU A 31 16.31 -13.21 1.74
C GLU A 31 17.13 -13.68 2.96
N GLU A 32 18.37 -13.19 3.11
CA GLU A 32 19.22 -13.46 4.27
C GLU A 32 18.66 -12.87 5.56
N ALA A 33 18.25 -11.59 5.54
CA ALA A 33 17.64 -10.92 6.69
C ALA A 33 16.30 -11.56 7.08
N TRP A 34 15.47 -11.88 6.09
CA TRP A 34 14.21 -12.57 6.28
C TRP A 34 14.41 -13.93 6.92
N LEU A 35 15.34 -14.75 6.41
CA LEU A 35 15.64 -16.07 6.98
C LEU A 35 16.12 -15.95 8.43
N ALA A 36 16.92 -14.93 8.75
CA ALA A 36 17.42 -14.71 10.11
C ALA A 36 16.30 -14.36 11.11
N VAL A 37 15.28 -13.61 10.68
CA VAL A 37 14.18 -13.15 11.54
C VAL A 37 13.02 -14.16 11.58
N VAL A 38 12.63 -14.70 10.42
CA VAL A 38 11.45 -15.57 10.26
C VAL A 38 11.81 -17.05 10.41
N GLY A 39 13.06 -17.43 10.20
CA GLY A 39 13.52 -18.82 10.27
C GLY A 39 13.10 -19.70 9.08
N LYS A 40 12.47 -19.10 8.06
CA LYS A 40 12.08 -19.76 6.80
C LYS A 40 12.54 -18.93 5.61
N PRO A 41 12.87 -19.54 4.45
CA PRO A 41 13.21 -18.78 3.24
C PRO A 41 12.04 -17.89 2.80
N TYR A 42 12.35 -16.71 2.29
CA TYR A 42 11.36 -15.84 1.66
C TYR A 42 10.83 -16.48 0.36
N SER A 43 9.55 -16.26 0.08
CA SER A 43 8.90 -16.81 -1.12
C SER A 43 7.72 -15.96 -1.56
N ASN A 44 7.56 -15.85 -2.89
CA ASN A 44 6.35 -15.33 -3.52
C ASN A 44 5.41 -16.46 -4.00
N SER A 45 5.64 -17.72 -3.59
CA SER A 45 4.69 -18.82 -3.81
C SER A 45 3.58 -18.80 -2.76
N PRO A 46 2.38 -19.34 -3.06
CA PRO A 46 1.30 -19.46 -2.09
C PRO A 46 1.72 -20.23 -0.83
N MET A 47 1.36 -19.70 0.34
CA MET A 47 1.66 -20.25 1.66
C MET A 47 0.38 -20.38 2.47
N SER A 48 0.15 -21.55 3.06
CA SER A 48 -0.91 -21.73 4.06
C SER A 48 -0.44 -21.13 5.37
N LEU A 49 -1.05 -20.00 5.75
CA LEU A 49 -0.79 -19.25 6.97
C LEU A 49 -2.14 -18.80 7.54
N THR A 50 -2.25 -18.76 8.86
CA THR A 50 -3.34 -18.09 9.56
C THR A 50 -3.14 -16.56 9.57
N GLU A 51 -4.19 -15.80 9.82
CA GLU A 51 -4.09 -14.34 10.01
C GLU A 51 -3.13 -13.95 11.14
N GLU A 52 -3.13 -14.72 12.23
CA GLU A 52 -2.19 -14.52 13.35
C GLU A 52 -0.74 -14.75 12.92
N GLU A 53 -0.48 -15.80 12.13
CA GLU A 53 0.86 -16.05 11.59
C GLU A 53 1.31 -14.96 10.61
N VAL A 54 0.39 -14.41 9.80
CA VAL A 54 0.68 -13.26 8.93
C VAL A 54 0.99 -12.02 9.78
N GLY A 55 0.19 -11.73 10.81
CA GLY A 55 0.42 -10.61 11.73
C GLY A 55 1.74 -10.69 12.50
N ALA A 56 2.31 -11.88 12.64
CA ALA A 56 3.60 -12.11 13.29
C ALA A 56 4.82 -11.97 12.35
N LEU A 57 4.62 -11.81 11.04
CA LEU A 57 5.70 -11.56 10.08
C LEU A 57 6.32 -10.16 10.28
N PRO A 58 7.54 -9.91 9.80
CA PRO A 58 8.21 -8.63 10.02
C PRO A 58 7.60 -7.50 9.20
N THR A 59 7.52 -6.30 9.77
CA THR A 59 7.31 -5.06 9.02
C THR A 59 8.55 -4.74 8.18
N VAL A 60 8.34 -4.45 6.90
CA VAL A 60 9.41 -4.00 6.00
C VAL A 60 9.48 -2.47 6.07
N LEU A 61 10.67 -1.94 6.34
CA LEU A 61 10.89 -0.49 6.42
C LEU A 61 11.63 0.00 5.16
N PHE A 62 11.11 1.06 4.55
CA PHE A 62 11.72 1.75 3.42
C PHE A 62 12.32 3.06 3.91
N GLN A 63 13.64 3.20 3.81
CA GLN A 63 14.32 4.47 4.04
C GLN A 63 14.25 5.32 2.77
N VAL A 64 13.62 6.48 2.87
CA VAL A 64 13.43 7.44 1.77
C VAL A 64 14.16 8.73 2.10
N ALA A 65 14.91 9.25 1.12
CA ALA A 65 15.70 10.45 1.27
C ALA A 65 14.85 11.64 1.75
N GLY A 66 15.27 12.27 2.85
CA GLY A 66 14.62 13.47 3.38
C GLY A 66 14.82 14.70 2.47
N TRP A 67 13.87 15.64 2.51
CA TRP A 67 14.02 16.90 1.79
C TRP A 67 15.00 17.85 2.50
N GLU A 68 16.12 18.17 1.85
CA GLU A 68 17.18 19.03 2.42
C GLU A 68 16.87 20.53 2.45
N GLY A 69 15.77 20.96 1.80
CA GLY A 69 15.45 22.39 1.64
C GLY A 69 14.73 23.04 2.82
N GLY A 70 14.44 22.30 3.89
CA GLY A 70 13.62 22.74 5.02
C GLY A 70 14.30 22.59 6.39
N THR A 71 13.66 23.15 7.42
CA THR A 71 13.99 22.80 8.82
C THR A 71 13.23 21.54 9.19
N VAL A 72 13.94 20.47 9.53
CA VAL A 72 13.36 19.23 10.04
C VAL A 72 13.14 19.37 11.54
N ASP A 73 11.93 19.07 12.04
CA ASP A 73 11.72 18.91 13.48
C ASP A 73 12.43 17.61 13.91
N PRO A 74 13.44 17.68 14.80
CA PRO A 74 14.16 16.47 15.23
C PRO A 74 13.27 15.47 15.98
N ASN A 75 12.06 15.85 16.37
CA ASN A 75 11.06 14.97 16.98
C ASN A 75 9.98 14.52 15.99
N ALA A 76 10.13 14.82 14.69
CA ALA A 76 9.19 14.34 13.70
C ALA A 76 9.12 12.80 13.75
N PRO A 77 7.92 12.22 13.73
CA PRO A 77 7.78 10.77 13.71
C PRO A 77 8.43 10.20 12.46
N ASN A 78 8.89 8.96 12.56
CA ASN A 78 9.44 8.19 11.43
C ASN A 78 10.72 8.77 10.81
N LEU A 79 11.43 9.69 11.48
CA LEU A 79 12.82 9.99 11.13
C LEU A 79 13.71 8.77 11.38
N VAL A 80 14.68 8.57 10.50
CA VAL A 80 15.67 7.50 10.63
C VAL A 80 16.54 7.66 11.87
N GLY A 81 16.97 8.89 12.17
CA GLY A 81 17.74 9.22 13.37
C GLY A 81 18.97 8.33 13.54
N ASP A 82 19.10 7.70 14.71
CA ASP A 82 20.27 6.89 15.08
C ASP A 82 20.35 5.54 14.33
N LEU A 83 19.33 5.15 13.55
CA LEU A 83 19.35 3.90 12.77
C LEU A 83 20.33 3.99 11.59
N ASP A 84 20.49 5.19 11.01
CA ASP A 84 21.49 5.50 9.99
C ASP A 84 22.03 6.91 10.24
N GLU A 85 23.13 6.98 11.00
CA GLU A 85 23.84 8.23 11.31
C GLU A 85 24.30 8.99 10.05
N THR A 86 24.37 8.33 8.88
CA THR A 86 24.78 8.98 7.63
C THR A 86 23.66 9.75 6.95
N ALA A 87 22.41 9.43 7.27
CA ALA A 87 21.21 10.07 6.74
C ALA A 87 20.10 10.18 7.81
N PRO A 88 20.36 10.85 8.94
CA PRO A 88 19.44 10.85 10.09
C PRO A 88 18.11 11.57 9.83
N ASN A 89 18.08 12.41 8.80
CA ASN A 89 16.91 13.18 8.37
C ASN A 89 16.07 12.46 7.29
N ASP A 90 16.50 11.27 6.85
CA ASP A 90 15.66 10.42 6.00
C ASP A 90 14.42 9.99 6.78
N ILE A 91 13.38 9.59 6.05
CA ILE A 91 12.15 9.08 6.64
C ILE A 91 12.06 7.56 6.44
N LEU A 92 11.40 6.90 7.39
CA LEU A 92 11.02 5.51 7.31
C LEU A 92 9.55 5.41 6.92
N VAL A 93 9.27 4.67 5.85
CA VAL A 93 7.89 4.29 5.46
C VAL A 93 7.71 2.82 5.78
N ALA A 94 6.69 2.49 6.57
CA ALA A 94 6.46 1.15 7.09
C ALA A 94 5.47 0.36 6.23
N MET A 95 5.85 -0.85 5.84
CA MET A 95 5.00 -1.78 5.11
C MET A 95 4.81 -3.05 5.97
N PRO A 96 3.79 -3.08 6.85
CA PRO A 96 3.49 -4.25 7.68
C PRO A 96 3.09 -5.47 6.83
N PRO A 97 3.07 -6.68 7.42
CA PRO A 97 2.69 -7.91 6.72
C PRO A 97 1.35 -7.86 6.02
N THR A 98 0.36 -7.23 6.63
CA THR A 98 -0.97 -7.07 6.03
C THR A 98 -0.95 -6.26 4.73
N HIS A 99 0.12 -5.51 4.45
CA HIS A 99 0.26 -4.78 3.21
C HIS A 99 0.89 -5.62 2.10
N TYR A 100 1.91 -6.44 2.42
CA TYR A 100 2.60 -7.23 1.41
C TYR A 100 2.11 -8.69 1.32
N MET A 101 1.32 -9.20 2.26
CA MET A 101 0.74 -10.54 2.19
C MET A 101 -0.72 -10.46 1.76
N GLU A 102 -1.01 -10.91 0.54
CA GLU A 102 -2.38 -10.95 0.01
C GLU A 102 -2.98 -12.34 0.19
N TYR A 103 -4.19 -12.40 0.73
CA TYR A 103 -4.98 -13.62 0.83
C TYR A 103 -5.77 -13.91 -0.45
N SER A 104 -5.72 -15.15 -0.94
CA SER A 104 -6.52 -15.63 -2.06
C SER A 104 -7.57 -16.64 -1.58
N LYS A 105 -8.85 -16.25 -1.59
CA LYS A 105 -9.98 -17.16 -1.27
C LYS A 105 -10.00 -18.41 -2.18
N LYS A 106 -9.53 -18.28 -3.42
CA LYS A 106 -9.50 -19.38 -4.40
C LYS A 106 -8.46 -20.45 -4.06
N GLU A 107 -7.30 -20.01 -3.56
CA GLU A 107 -6.17 -20.90 -3.26
C GLU A 107 -6.10 -21.25 -1.76
N ASP A 108 -6.92 -20.60 -0.94
CA ASP A 108 -6.92 -20.70 0.53
C ASP A 108 -5.50 -20.49 1.10
N ALA A 109 -4.82 -19.47 0.58
CA ALA A 109 -3.41 -19.24 0.82
C ALA A 109 -3.03 -17.75 0.72
N TYR A 110 -1.96 -17.38 1.41
CA TYR A 110 -1.34 -16.07 1.35
C TYR A 110 -0.16 -16.06 0.38
N THR A 111 -0.01 -14.97 -0.37
CA THR A 111 1.12 -14.75 -1.29
C THR A 111 1.75 -13.39 -1.02
N SER A 112 3.08 -13.35 -0.93
CA SER A 112 3.78 -12.08 -0.83
C SER A 112 3.79 -11.33 -2.17
N ARG A 113 3.35 -10.07 -2.13
CA ARG A 113 3.29 -9.08 -3.22
C ARG A 113 4.46 -8.09 -3.19
N LEU A 114 5.57 -8.49 -2.56
CA LEU A 114 6.85 -7.79 -2.60
C LEU A 114 7.84 -8.60 -3.44
N TYR A 115 8.22 -8.07 -4.61
CA TYR A 115 9.02 -8.78 -5.60
C TYR A 115 10.42 -8.17 -5.72
N PHE A 116 11.42 -9.01 -6.01
CA PHE A 116 12.82 -8.61 -6.22
C PHE A 116 13.33 -9.08 -7.59
N ASN A 117 12.60 -8.73 -8.65
CA ASN A 117 12.81 -9.21 -10.02
C ASN A 117 13.16 -8.09 -11.01
N GLU A 118 13.23 -6.83 -10.59
CA GLU A 118 13.57 -5.72 -11.47
C GLU A 118 15.08 -5.67 -11.77
N GLY A 119 15.43 -5.47 -13.05
CA GLY A 119 16.84 -5.36 -13.47
C GLY A 119 17.49 -4.05 -12.98
N SER A 120 16.70 -2.97 -12.94
CA SER A 120 17.08 -1.62 -12.52
C SER A 120 15.83 -0.86 -12.10
N GLY A 121 15.95 0.10 -11.18
CA GLY A 121 14.82 0.86 -10.66
C GLY A 121 13.90 0.03 -9.77
N GLY A 122 12.66 0.49 -9.65
CA GLY A 122 11.60 -0.20 -8.92
C GLY A 122 10.27 0.54 -8.98
N VAL A 123 9.22 -0.16 -8.58
CA VAL A 123 7.86 0.36 -8.47
C VAL A 123 7.37 0.13 -7.05
N LEU A 124 7.04 1.21 -6.36
CA LEU A 124 6.35 1.19 -5.07
C LEU A 124 4.85 1.29 -5.38
N GLY A 125 4.19 0.14 -5.39
CA GLY A 125 2.80 0.01 -5.80
C GLY A 125 1.79 0.46 -4.73
N ALA A 126 0.51 0.25 -5.02
CA ALA A 126 -0.59 0.51 -4.11
C ALA A 126 -0.40 -0.16 -2.75
N ASN A 127 0.19 -1.36 -2.72
CA ASN A 127 0.46 -2.05 -1.47
C ASN A 127 1.47 -1.35 -0.56
N PHE A 128 2.45 -0.64 -1.11
CA PHE A 128 3.35 0.23 -0.35
C PHE A 128 2.62 1.48 0.15
N MET A 129 1.69 2.00 -0.66
CA MET A 129 0.91 3.20 -0.35
C MET A 129 -0.16 2.98 0.73
N MET A 130 -0.57 1.73 0.96
CA MET A 130 -1.57 1.40 1.99
C MET A 130 -1.15 1.93 3.37
N GLY A 131 -2.13 2.39 4.15
CA GLY A 131 -1.91 2.95 5.48
C GLY A 131 -1.25 4.34 5.51
N HIS A 132 -1.08 4.99 4.35
CA HIS A 132 -0.47 6.31 4.26
C HIS A 132 -1.32 7.29 3.45
N ASP A 133 -1.34 8.55 3.90
CA ASP A 133 -1.74 9.68 3.09
C ASP A 133 -0.52 10.20 2.33
N ILE A 134 -0.62 10.24 0.99
CA ILE A 134 0.51 10.58 0.11
C ILE A 134 0.21 11.87 -0.64
N LEU A 135 1.05 12.88 -0.43
CA LEU A 135 0.97 14.17 -1.11
C LEU A 135 2.03 14.25 -2.22
N PHE A 136 1.59 14.28 -3.46
CA PHE A 136 2.45 14.56 -4.62
C PHE A 136 2.57 16.07 -4.82
N ASP A 137 3.55 16.70 -4.17
CA ASP A 137 3.84 18.13 -4.28
C ASP A 137 4.74 18.39 -5.50
N VAL A 138 4.12 18.31 -6.69
CA VAL A 138 4.79 18.48 -7.98
C VAL A 138 5.42 19.87 -8.11
N GLU A 139 4.79 20.90 -7.54
CA GLU A 139 5.29 22.28 -7.58
C GLU A 139 6.64 22.44 -6.88
N ASN A 140 6.84 21.70 -5.79
CA ASN A 140 8.09 21.73 -5.01
C ASN A 140 8.98 20.50 -5.25
N GLY A 141 8.62 19.62 -6.19
CA GLY A 141 9.41 18.45 -6.57
C GLY A 141 9.64 17.47 -5.42
N ARG A 142 8.62 17.23 -4.59
CA ARG A 142 8.72 16.35 -3.42
C ARG A 142 7.45 15.53 -3.20
N VAL A 143 7.58 14.47 -2.41
CA VAL A 143 6.46 13.64 -1.97
C VAL A 143 6.39 13.67 -0.45
N GLY A 144 5.20 13.92 0.09
CA GLY A 144 4.92 13.87 1.53
C GLY A 144 4.23 12.57 1.89
N PHE A 145 4.58 12.02 3.05
CA PHE A 145 3.96 10.84 3.64
C PHE A 145 3.46 11.17 5.05
N SER A 146 2.27 10.70 5.38
CA SER A 146 1.72 10.66 6.73
C SER A 146 1.04 9.32 6.94
N GLU A 147 0.99 8.83 8.18
CA GLU A 147 0.11 7.72 8.52
C GLU A 147 -1.35 8.13 8.25
N SER A 148 -2.13 7.23 7.66
CA SER A 148 -3.56 7.43 7.46
C SER A 148 -4.36 6.79 8.60
N SER A 149 -5.50 7.38 8.94
CA SER A 149 -6.42 6.85 9.95
C SER A 149 -7.48 5.92 9.37
N CYS A 150 -7.29 5.41 8.15
CA CYS A 150 -8.27 4.60 7.44
C CYS A 150 -8.29 3.17 7.98
N GLU A 151 -9.40 2.75 8.59
CA GLU A 151 -9.62 1.36 9.00
C GLU A 151 -10.18 0.54 7.83
N TYR A 152 -9.29 -0.11 7.06
CA TYR A 152 -9.69 -0.97 5.93
C TYR A 152 -10.46 -2.23 6.36
N SER A 153 -10.31 -2.66 7.62
CA SER A 153 -10.99 -3.83 8.20
C SER A 153 -12.51 -3.68 8.31
N VAL A 154 -13.04 -2.45 8.28
CA VAL A 154 -14.49 -2.20 8.44
C VAL A 154 -15.24 -2.36 7.12
N ILE A 155 -14.54 -2.31 5.98
CA ILE A 155 -15.18 -2.30 4.65
C ILE A 155 -15.31 -3.72 4.08
N SER A 156 -14.38 -4.63 4.41
CA SER A 156 -14.40 -6.02 3.92
C SER A 156 -15.57 -6.86 4.44
N ASP A 157 -16.22 -6.44 5.53
CA ASP A 157 -17.36 -7.14 6.12
C ASP A 157 -18.72 -6.69 5.56
N ASN A 158 -18.75 -5.58 4.80
CA ASN A 158 -20.00 -4.93 4.39
C ASN A 158 -20.38 -5.17 2.91
N GLU A 159 -19.55 -5.86 2.12
CA GLU A 159 -19.87 -6.22 0.74
C GLU A 159 -20.61 -7.58 0.60
N GLU A 160 -20.83 -8.34 1.68
CA GLU A 160 -21.56 -9.62 1.63
C GLU A 160 -23.07 -9.53 1.95
N THR A 161 -23.64 -8.33 2.16
CA THR A 161 -25.10 -8.14 2.33
C THR A 161 -25.67 -7.12 1.35
N GLY A 162 -25.45 -7.33 0.05
CA GLY A 162 -26.25 -6.72 -1.00
C GLY A 162 -27.41 -7.64 -1.36
N GLU A 163 -28.47 -7.67 -0.54
CA GLU A 163 -29.77 -8.18 -1.01
C GLU A 163 -30.32 -7.18 -2.04
N GLU A 164 -30.31 -7.55 -3.31
CA GLU A 164 -31.06 -6.87 -4.37
C GLU A 164 -32.56 -6.97 -4.05
N SER A 165 -33.20 -5.83 -3.76
CA SER A 165 -34.63 -5.68 -3.87
C SER A 165 -34.93 -4.73 -5.03
N ASP A 166 -35.31 -5.30 -6.16
CA ASP A 166 -35.96 -4.59 -7.26
C ASP A 166 -37.31 -4.04 -6.78
N GLU A 167 -37.40 -2.73 -6.57
CA GLU A 167 -38.70 -2.03 -6.52
C GLU A 167 -38.90 -1.31 -7.85
N GLU A 168 -39.71 -1.93 -8.71
CA GLU A 168 -40.33 -1.28 -9.86
C GLU A 168 -41.28 -0.19 -9.36
N ALA A 169 -40.99 1.07 -9.70
CA ALA A 169 -41.93 2.17 -9.51
C ALA A 169 -42.84 2.27 -10.75
N GLU A 170 -44.06 1.74 -10.62
CA GLU A 170 -45.17 2.12 -11.51
C GLU A 170 -45.70 3.50 -11.06
N GLU A 171 -45.58 4.51 -11.93
CA GLU A 171 -46.27 5.80 -11.74
C GLU A 171 -47.70 5.70 -12.29
N ASP A 172 -48.65 5.50 -11.39
CA ASP A 172 -50.08 5.76 -11.61
C ASP A 172 -50.31 7.28 -11.68
N VAL A 173 -50.70 7.78 -12.86
CA VAL A 173 -51.22 9.14 -13.04
C VAL A 173 -52.71 9.01 -13.33
N ASP A 174 -53.53 9.20 -12.30
CA ASP A 174 -54.98 9.34 -12.45
C ASP A 174 -55.39 10.82 -12.55
N ASP A 175 -56.17 11.06 -13.61
CA ASP A 175 -56.99 12.22 -13.98
C ASP A 175 -57.76 12.87 -12.82
N GLU A 176 -57.93 14.20 -12.85
CA GLU A 176 -59.24 14.85 -12.71
C GLU A 176 -59.31 16.20 -13.47
N GLU A 177 -60.19 16.22 -14.48
CA GLU A 177 -61.15 17.27 -14.91
C GLU A 177 -60.76 18.76 -14.95
N GLU A 178 -61.02 19.41 -16.09
CA GLU A 178 -62.21 20.28 -16.27
C GLU A 178 -62.43 20.61 -17.76
N ALA A 179 -63.70 20.52 -18.18
CA ALA A 179 -64.23 20.85 -19.49
C ALA A 179 -64.83 22.27 -19.51
N GLU A 180 -65.33 22.68 -20.69
CA GLU A 180 -66.01 23.94 -21.06
C GLU A 180 -65.10 25.06 -21.60
N GLU A 181 -65.36 25.76 -22.70
CA GLU A 181 -66.48 25.94 -23.65
C GLU A 181 -65.84 26.59 -24.91
N GLY A 182 -66.26 26.33 -26.16
CA GLY A 182 -67.39 27.02 -26.80
C GLY A 182 -67.01 27.54 -28.21
N GLU A 183 -67.90 27.25 -29.16
CA GLU A 183 -68.03 27.70 -30.59
C GLU A 183 -66.99 27.31 -31.66
#